data_AF-A0A7C5DN43-F1
#
_entry.id   AF-A0A7C5DN43-F1
#
_cell.length_a   1.000
_cell.length_b   1.000
_cell.length_c   1.000
_cell.angle_alpha   90.00
_cell.angle_beta   90.00
_cell.angle_gamma   90.00
#
_symmetry.space_group_name_H-M   'P 1'
#
loop_
_entity.id
_entity.type
_entity.pdbx_description
1 polymer ?
#
loop_
_entity_poly.entity_id
_entity_poly.type
_entity_poly.pdbx_seq_one_letter_code
_entity_poly.pdbx_strand_id
1 'polypeptide(L)' 'ETGTELYERICTFQEHLDRVGSSLDTSVKHYNKAVGSFTSRIVPSVRKLEELGVQQTKKSLQETQEIDTNPRELPSE' A
#
# COMPACT_ATOMS: atom_id res chain seq x y z
N GLU A 1 3.71 -22.18 33.07
CA GLU A 1 4.59 -21.36 32.21
C GLU A 1 5.44 -20.48 33.13
N THR A 2 6.76 -20.59 33.03
CA THR A 2 7.69 -19.78 33.85
C THR A 2 7.83 -18.39 33.23
N GLY A 3 8.19 -17.36 34.00
CA GLY A 3 8.41 -16.02 33.45
C GLY A 3 9.39 -15.99 32.28
N THR A 4 10.39 -16.87 32.28
CA THR A 4 11.36 -17.03 31.17
C THR A 4 10.72 -17.49 29.87
N GLU A 5 9.83 -18.47 29.92
CA GLU A 5 9.18 -19.05 28.73
C GLU A 5 8.23 -18.03 28.07
N LEU A 6 7.48 -17.28 28.89
CA LEU A 6 6.66 -16.17 28.41
C LEU A 6 7.52 -15.07 27.77
N TYR A 7 8.67 -14.73 28.38
CA TYR A 7 9.58 -13.72 27.84
C TYR A 7 10.13 -14.11 26.47
N GLU A 8 10.56 -15.37 26.28
CA GLU A 8 11.02 -15.88 24.99
C GLU A 8 9.94 -15.80 23.90
N ARG A 9 8.69 -16.10 24.25
CA ARG A 9 7.55 -15.99 23.33
C ARG A 9 7.27 -14.54 22.94
N ILE A 10 7.38 -13.60 23.88
CA ILE A 10 7.21 -12.17 23.60
C ILE A 10 8.29 -11.69 22.64
N CYS A 11 9.55 -12.05 22.86
CA CYS A 11 10.65 -11.70 21.94
C CYS A 11 10.41 -12.27 20.53
N THR A 12 10.01 -13.53 20.43
CA THR A 12 9.69 -14.16 19.13
C THR A 12 8.53 -13.45 18.44
N PHE A 13 7.49 -13.08 19.19
CA PHE A 13 6.35 -12.35 18.66
C PHE A 13 6.72 -10.95 18.18
N GLN A 14 7.60 -10.24 18.91
CA GLN A 14 8.14 -8.95 18.49
C GLN A 14 8.86 -9.06 17.14
N GLU A 15 9.72 -10.07 16.94
CA GLU A 15 10.38 -10.28 15.65
C GLU A 15 9.39 -10.47 14.49
N HIS A 16 8.26 -11.15 14.75
CA HIS A 16 7.21 -11.30 13.75
C HIS A 16 6.51 -9.98 13.44
N LEU A 17 6.24 -9.15 14.45
CA LEU A 17 5.68 -7.81 14.25
C LEU A 17 6.59 -6.92 13.41
N ASP A 18 7.90 -6.95 13.66
CA ASP A 18 8.88 -6.16 12.90
C ASP A 18 8.89 -6.55 11.41
N ARG A 19 8.81 -7.86 11.12
CA ARG A 19 8.71 -8.37 9.75
C ARG A 19 7.40 -7.94 9.07
N VAL A 20 6.28 -7.94 9.82
CA VAL A 20 4.99 -7.47 9.31
C VAL A 20 5.04 -5.98 8.98
N GLY A 21 5.57 -5.16 9.89
CA GLY A 21 5.73 -3.71 9.67
C GLY A 21 6.53 -3.40 8.40
N SER A 22 7.66 -4.09 8.22
CA SER A 22 8.51 -3.95 7.02
C SER A 22 7.80 -4.36 5.73
N SER A 23 7.00 -5.43 5.78
CA SER A 23 6.23 -5.92 4.62
C SER A 23 5.10 -4.96 4.24
N LEU A 24 4.45 -4.35 5.24
CA LEU A 24 3.43 -3.33 5.01
C LEU A 24 4.03 -2.08 4.37
N ASP A 25 5.18 -1.60 4.87
CA ASP A 25 5.89 -0.45 4.27
C ASP A 25 6.20 -0.68 2.79
N THR A 26 6.73 -1.86 2.47
CA THR A 26 7.00 -2.26 1.09
C THR A 26 5.73 -2.30 0.24
N SER A 27 4.63 -2.82 0.79
CA SER A 27 3.33 -2.91 0.10
C SER A 27 2.75 -1.53 -0.19
N VAL A 28 2.81 -0.60 0.77
CA VAL A 28 2.39 0.81 0.60
C VAL A 28 3.22 1.48 -0.49
N LYS A 29 4.54 1.29 -0.49
CA LYS A 29 5.43 1.82 -1.55
C LYS A 29 5.05 1.30 -2.94
N HIS A 30 4.73 0.00 -3.07
CA HIS A 30 4.28 -0.57 -4.34
C HIS A 30 2.93 -0.01 -4.78
N TYR A 31 1.98 0.13 -3.85
CA TYR A 31 0.67 0.72 -4.12
C TYR A 31 0.82 2.15 -4.65
N ASN A 32 1.59 3.01 -3.97
CA ASN A 32 1.79 4.39 -4.39
C ASN A 32 2.47 4.49 -5.78
N LYS A 33 3.43 3.61 -6.09
CA LYS A 33 4.01 3.51 -7.45
C LYS A 33 2.96 3.13 -8.50
N ALA A 34 2.05 2.21 -8.17
CA ALA A 34 0.97 1.81 -9.06
C ALA A 34 -0.02 2.95 -9.29
N VAL A 35 -0.41 3.68 -8.23
CA VAL A 35 -1.25 4.88 -8.33
C VAL A 35 -0.58 5.94 -9.22
N GLY A 36 0.69 6.26 -8.99
CA GLY A 36 1.43 7.21 -9.82
C GLY A 36 1.53 6.80 -11.29
N SER A 37 1.71 5.50 -11.57
CA SER A 37 1.69 4.98 -12.96
C SER A 37 0.30 5.10 -13.59
N PHE A 38 -0.74 4.79 -12.82
CA PHE A 38 -2.12 4.88 -13.27
C PHE A 38 -2.53 6.32 -13.62
N THR A 39 -2.24 7.27 -12.74
CA THR A 39 -2.54 8.69 -12.96
C THR A 39 -1.73 9.28 -14.12
N SER A 40 -0.44 8.95 -14.23
CA SER A 40 0.43 9.51 -15.28
C SER A 40 0.28 8.88 -16.66
N ARG A 41 -0.11 7.59 -16.76
CA ARG A 41 -0.12 6.86 -18.03
C ARG A 41 -1.50 6.43 -18.49
N ILE A 42 -2.33 5.96 -17.56
CA ILE A 42 -3.63 5.36 -17.90
C ILE A 42 -4.71 6.43 -18.02
N VAL A 43 -4.81 7.34 -17.04
CA VAL A 43 -5.84 8.39 -17.04
C VAL A 43 -5.80 9.26 -18.31
N PRO A 44 -4.64 9.75 -18.80
CA PRO A 44 -4.61 10.55 -20.03
C PRO A 44 -5.03 9.75 -21.27
N SER A 45 -4.61 8.47 -21.34
CA SER A 45 -4.97 7.57 -22.44
C SER A 45 -6.47 7.33 -22.49
N VAL A 46 -7.11 7.17 -21.34
CA VAL A 46 -8.56 7.01 -21.24
C VAL A 46 -9.28 8.27 -21.65
N ARG A 47 -8.86 9.44 -21.13
CA ARG A 47 -9.46 10.73 -21.54
C ARG A 47 -9.42 10.91 -23.05
N LYS A 48 -8.31 10.53 -23.69
CA LYS A 48 -8.19 10.54 -25.16
C LYS A 48 -9.15 9.58 -25.85
N LEU A 49 -9.40 8.39 -25.29
CA LEU A 49 -10.39 7.45 -25.82
C LEU A 49 -11.84 7.96 -25.66
N GLU A 50 -12.13 8.66 -24.56
CA GLU A 50 -13.40 9.34 -24.33
C GLU A 50 -13.64 10.45 -25.36
N GLU A 51 -12.62 11.29 -25.61
CA GLU A 51 -12.64 12.34 -26.64
C GLU A 51 -12.90 11.78 -28.05
N LEU A 52 -12.35 10.60 -28.36
CA LEU A 52 -12.56 9.91 -29.63
C LEU A 52 -13.91 9.20 -29.71
N GLY A 53 -14.74 9.24 -28.66
CA GLY A 53 -16.05 8.60 -28.64
C GLY A 53 -16.02 7.07 -28.63
N VAL A 54 -14.87 6.46 -28.29
CA VAL A 54 -14.67 4.99 -28.31
C VAL A 54 -15.23 4.32 -27.04
N GLN A 55 -15.91 5.08 -26.19
CA GLN A 55 -16.44 4.58 -24.92
C GLN A 55 -17.68 3.71 -25.13
N GLN A 56 -17.53 2.40 -25.06
CA GLN A 56 -18.65 1.44 -25.17
C GLN A 56 -19.43 1.26 -23.85
N THR A 57 -18.99 1.88 -22.76
CA THR A 57 -19.54 1.72 -21.42
C THR A 57 -19.77 3.08 -20.76
N LYS A 58 -20.84 3.21 -19.97
CA LYS A 58 -21.14 4.42 -19.17
C LYS A 58 -20.29 4.53 -17.89
N LYS A 59 -19.41 3.56 -17.60
CA LYS A 59 -18.51 3.62 -16.45
C LYS A 59 -17.37 4.59 -16.77
N SER A 60 -17.23 5.61 -15.93
CA SER A 60 -16.08 6.51 -15.95
C SER A 60 -14.98 5.99 -15.02
N LEU A 61 -13.75 6.32 -15.37
CA LEU A 61 -12.59 5.99 -14.55
C LEU A 61 -12.54 6.90 -13.33
N GLN A 62 -12.53 6.30 -12.15
CA GLN A 62 -12.38 7.01 -10.89
C GLN A 62 -10.89 7.18 -10.56
N GLU A 63 -10.56 8.33 -9.98
CA GLU A 63 -9.21 8.60 -9.50
C GLU A 63 -8.93 7.80 -8.24
N THR A 64 -7.81 7.10 -8.22
CA THR A 64 -7.35 6.35 -7.04
C THR A 64 -6.50 7.27 -6.19
N GLN A 65 -6.76 7.29 -4.88
CA GLN A 65 -5.99 8.12 -3.94
C GLN A 65 -4.70 7.42 -3.53
N GLU A 66 -3.66 8.22 -3.30
CA GLU A 66 -2.41 7.74 -2.71
C GLU A 66 -2.59 7.46 -1.21
N ILE A 67 -1.81 6.52 -0.67
CA ILE A 67 -1.71 6.32 0.78
C ILE A 67 -0.51 7.14 1.26
N ASP A 68 -0.78 8.24 1.96
CA ASP A 68 0.25 9.15 2.52
C ASP A 68 0.71 8.72 3.93
N THR A 69 0.20 7.60 4.44
CA THR A 69 0.50 7.10 5.78
C THR A 69 1.58 6.01 5.71
N ASN A 70 2.74 6.27 6.30
CA ASN A 70 3.73 5.21 6.57
C ASN A 70 3.26 4.34 7.75
N PRO A 71 3.61 3.04 7.78
CA PRO A 71 3.42 2.22 8.98
C PRO A 71 4.04 2.92 10.19
N ARG A 72 3.34 2.88 11.34
CA ARG A 72 3.81 3.52 12.56
C ARG A 72 5.17 2.96 12.95
N GLU A 73 6.19 3.82 12.93
CA GLU A 73 7.52 3.46 13.39
C GLU A 73 7.46 3.13 14.89
N LEU A 74 8.10 2.03 15.27
CA LEU A 74 8.32 1.73 16.67
C LEU A 74 9.31 2.78 17.21
N PRO A 75 9.04 3.40 18.38
CA PRO A 75 10.00 4.30 18.99
C PRO A 75 11.29 3.50 19.25
N SER A 76 12.40 4.00 18.70
CA SER A 76 13.74 3.57 19.11
C SER A 76 13.93 3.99 20.57
N GLU A 77 14.09 3.02 21.47
CA GLU A 77 14.57 3.29 22.83
C GLU A 77 16.02 3.80 22.81
#